data_AF-A0A849TE56-F1
#
_entry.id   AF-A0A849TE56-F1
#
_cell.length_a   1.000
_cell.length_b   1.000
_cell.length_c   1.000
_cell.angle_alpha   90.00
_cell.angle_beta   90.00
_cell.angle_gamma   90.00
#
_symmetry.space_group_name_H-M   'P 1'
#
loop_
_entity.id
_entity.type
_entity.pdbx_description
1 polymer ?
#
loop_
_entity_poly.entity_id
_entity_poly.type
_entity_poly.pdbx_seq_one_letter_code
_entity_poly.pdbx_strand_id
1 'polypeptide(L)' 'MEEKSKLESEYQQLLVRIKHLEKDLQTPLSRDPEELAVELINRNITYSLYQVEKQNLQKIVNDLKNYPS' A
#
# COMPACT_ATOMS: atom_id res chain seq x y z
N MET A 1 -7.62 24.33 8.09
CA MET A 1 -6.28 24.43 7.47
C MET A 1 -5.33 23.34 8.00
N GLU A 2 -5.27 23.08 9.31
CA GLU A 2 -4.43 22.02 9.89
C GLU A 2 -4.84 20.58 9.52
N GLU A 3 -6.15 20.30 9.44
CA GLU A 3 -6.67 18.97 9.09
C GLU A 3 -6.40 18.58 7.62
N LYS A 4 -6.47 19.54 6.69
CA LYS A 4 -6.12 19.30 5.28
C LYS A 4 -4.65 18.92 5.13
N SER A 5 -3.75 19.59 5.84
CA SER A 5 -2.32 19.26 5.84
C SER A 5 -2.03 17.88 6.43
N LYS A 6 -2.82 17.42 7.42
CA LYS A 6 -2.73 16.04 7.94
C LYS A 6 -3.13 15.01 6.88
N LEU A 7 -4.25 15.22 6.20
CA LEU A 7 -4.71 14.34 5.10
C LEU A 7 -3.71 14.30 3.93
N GLU A 8 -3.12 15.43 3.56
CA GLU A 8 -2.09 15.49 2.52
C GLU A 8 -0.82 14.71 2.92
N SER A 9 -0.41 14.81 4.19
CA SER A 9 0.70 14.03 4.73
C SER A 9 0.40 12.53 4.70
N GLU A 10 -0.78 12.12 5.14
CA GLU A 10 -1.22 10.72 5.12
C GLU A 10 -1.30 10.17 3.69
N TYR A 11 -1.81 10.97 2.75
CA TYR A 11 -1.82 10.66 1.33
C TYR A 11 -0.40 10.35 0.80
N GLN A 12 0.59 11.22 1.08
CA GLN A 12 1.97 10.99 0.65
C GLN A 12 2.58 9.73 1.29
N GLN A 13 2.32 9.49 2.57
CA GLN A 13 2.78 8.29 3.26
C GLN A 13 2.17 7.01 2.66
N LEU A 14 0.88 7.02 2.31
CA LEU A 14 0.23 5.90 1.63
C LEU A 14 0.86 5.62 0.27
N LEU A 15 1.15 6.65 -0.53
CA LEU A 15 1.80 6.48 -1.82
C LEU A 15 3.17 5.80 -1.69
N VAL A 16 3.97 6.19 -0.69
CA VAL A 16 5.27 5.57 -0.41
C VAL A 16 5.11 4.11 0.01
N ARG A 17 4.18 3.81 0.93
CA ARG A 17 3.90 2.43 1.36
C ARG A 17 3.46 1.54 0.21
N ILE A 18 2.52 2.00 -0.60
CA ILE A 18 2.01 1.31 -1.79
C ILE A 18 3.17 1.00 -2.76
N LYS A 19 4.06 1.95 -3.01
CA LYS A 19 5.21 1.74 -3.90
C LYS A 19 6.18 0.68 -3.36
N HIS A 20 6.39 0.61 -2.05
CA HIS A 20 7.20 -0.45 -1.44
C HIS A 20 6.54 -1.82 -1.61
N LEU A 21 5.25 -1.93 -1.32
CA LEU A 21 4.50 -3.17 -1.51
C LEU A 21 4.52 -3.62 -2.98
N GLU A 22 4.38 -2.71 -3.94
CA GLU A 22 4.50 -3.02 -5.38
C GLU A 22 5.87 -3.60 -5.73
N LYS A 23 6.95 -3.05 -5.14
CA LYS A 23 8.31 -3.57 -5.34
C LYS A 23 8.46 -4.97 -4.74
N ASP A 24 7.95 -5.18 -3.52
CA ASP A 24 8.05 -6.48 -2.83
C ASP A 24 7.31 -7.58 -3.61
N LEU A 25 6.14 -7.25 -4.17
CA LEU A 25 5.36 -8.16 -5.02
C LEU A 25 6.07 -8.55 -6.33
N GLN A 26 6.94 -7.68 -6.85
CA GLN A 26 7.73 -7.92 -8.06
C GLN A 26 9.01 -8.72 -7.80
N THR A 27 9.41 -8.90 -6.54
CA THR A 27 10.62 -9.67 -6.17
C THR A 27 10.51 -11.10 -6.72
N PRO A 28 11.48 -11.64 -7.46
CA PRO A 28 11.44 -13.03 -7.91
C PRO A 28 11.29 -14.01 -6.74
N LEU A 29 10.63 -15.15 -6.98
CA LEU A 29 10.54 -16.21 -5.98
C LEU A 29 11.77 -17.11 -6.02
N SER A 30 12.11 -17.70 -4.87
CA SER A 30 13.11 -18.75 -4.75
C SER A 30 12.75 -19.97 -5.59
N ARG A 31 13.77 -20.68 -6.03
CA ARG A 31 13.64 -21.98 -6.73
C ARG A 31 13.70 -23.15 -5.75
N ASP A 32 14.11 -22.92 -4.51
CA ASP A 32 14.08 -23.91 -3.46
C ASP A 32 12.63 -24.15 -3.01
N PRO A 33 12.13 -25.41 -2.97
CA PRO A 33 10.73 -25.68 -2.64
C PRO A 33 10.30 -25.25 -1.24
N GLU A 34 11.19 -25.32 -0.24
CA GLU A 34 10.87 -24.95 1.15
C GLU A 34 10.78 -23.43 1.27
N GLU A 35 11.74 -22.70 0.69
CA GLU A 35 11.71 -21.23 0.63
C GLU A 35 10.53 -20.72 -0.20
N LEU A 36 10.27 -21.35 -1.36
CA LEU A 36 9.18 -20.98 -2.26
C LEU A 36 7.82 -21.00 -1.56
N ALA A 37 7.55 -22.03 -0.74
CA ALA A 37 6.29 -22.12 -0.01
C ALA A 37 6.11 -20.94 0.96
N VAL A 38 7.16 -20.59 1.70
CA VAL A 38 7.16 -19.45 2.62
C VAL A 38 6.99 -18.13 1.87
N GLU A 39 7.71 -17.94 0.77
CA GLU A 39 7.65 -16.72 -0.02
C GLU A 39 6.29 -16.54 -0.70
N LEU A 40 5.63 -17.61 -1.14
CA LEU A 40 4.26 -17.54 -1.68
C LEU A 40 3.25 -17.09 -0.63
N ILE A 41 3.36 -17.59 0.61
CA ILE A 41 2.52 -17.15 1.72
C ILE A 41 2.76 -15.66 1.99
N ASN A 42 4.03 -15.25 2.10
CA ASN A 42 4.40 -13.86 2.30
C ASN A 42 3.89 -12.97 1.16
N ARG A 43 3.98 -13.43 -0.09
CA ARG A 43 3.46 -12.70 -1.25
C ARG A 43 1.96 -12.46 -1.16
N ASN A 44 1.21 -13.46 -0.73
CA ASN A 44 -0.23 -13.34 -0.57
C ASN A 44 -0.60 -12.34 0.54
N ILE A 45 0.14 -12.35 1.65
CA ILE A 45 0.00 -11.36 2.73
C ILE A 45 0.32 -9.95 2.21
N THR A 46 1.46 -9.77 1.53
CA THR A 46 1.87 -8.49 0.92
C THR A 46 0.82 -7.98 -0.06
N TYR A 47 0.24 -8.87 -0.87
CA TYR A 47 -0.81 -8.51 -1.82
C TYR A 47 -2.10 -8.06 -1.12
N SER A 48 -2.48 -8.74 -0.04
CA SER A 48 -3.63 -8.37 0.77
C SER A 48 -3.44 -6.98 1.41
N LEU A 49 -2.25 -6.71 1.95
CA LEU A 49 -1.90 -5.37 2.48
C LEU A 49 -1.94 -4.31 1.37
N TYR A 50 -1.40 -4.62 0.20
CA TYR A 50 -1.44 -3.72 -0.95
C TYR A 50 -2.87 -3.32 -1.33
N GLN A 51 -3.80 -4.27 -1.37
CA GLN A 51 -5.20 -3.99 -1.66
C GLN A 51 -5.84 -3.08 -0.60
N VAL A 52 -5.57 -3.32 0.69
CA VAL A 52 -6.05 -2.47 1.78
C VAL A 52 -5.51 -1.05 1.65
N GLU A 53 -4.22 -0.88 1.38
CA GLU A 53 -3.63 0.45 1.22
C GLU A 53 -4.17 1.20 0.00
N LYS A 54 -4.46 0.51 -1.11
CA LYS A 54 -5.16 1.13 -2.27
C LYS A 54 -6.56 1.62 -1.90
N GLN A 55 -7.30 0.86 -1.10
CA GLN A 55 -8.62 1.29 -0.62
C GLN A 55 -8.50 2.51 0.32
N ASN A 56 -7.51 2.52 1.21
CA ASN A 56 -7.24 3.68 2.08
C ASN A 56 -6.87 4.92 1.25
N LEU A 57 -6.01 4.77 0.24
CA LEU A 57 -5.65 5.85 -0.66
C LEU A 57 -6.88 6.42 -1.37
N GLN A 58 -7.78 5.55 -1.85
CA GLN A 58 -9.01 5.98 -2.50
C GLN A 58 -9.92 6.77 -1.56
N LYS A 59 -10.03 6.37 -0.29
CA LYS A 59 -10.78 7.12 0.73
C LYS A 59 -10.17 8.50 0.95
N ILE A 60 -8.85 8.61 1.18
CA ILE A 60 -8.18 9.90 1.39
C ILE A 60 -8.32 10.82 0.17
N VAL A 61 -8.20 10.27 -1.04
CA VAL A 61 -8.43 11.06 -2.27
C VAL A 61 -9.85 11.61 -2.32
N ASN A 62 -10.85 10.82 -1.92
CA ASN A 62 -12.23 11.30 -1.87
C ASN A 62 -12.42 12.36 -0.78
N ASP A 63 -11.82 12.17 0.40
CA ASP A 63 -11.89 13.13 1.50
C ASP A 63 -11.25 14.47 1.10
N LEU A 64 -10.10 14.44 0.43
CA LEU A 64 -9.42 15.64 -0.09
C LEU A 64 -10.22 16.35 -1.17
N LYS A 65 -10.94 15.63 -2.04
CA LYS A 65 -11.82 16.23 -3.07
C LYS A 65 -13.04 16.92 -2.48
N ASN A 66 -13.57 16.38 -1.38
CA ASN A 66 -14.76 16.89 -0.71
C ASN A 66 -14.43 17.87 0.42
N TYR A 67 -13.15 18.15 0.68
CA TYR A 67 -12.74 19.05 1.74
C TYR A 67 -13.07 20.51 1.35
N PRO A 68 -13.93 21.22 2.10
CA PRO A 68 -14.26 22.61 1.79
C PRO A 68 -12.99 23.47 1.88
N SER A 69 -12.79 24.30 0.86
CA SER A 69 -11.57 25.10 0.67
C SER A 69 -11.43 26.23 1.68
#